data_AF-A0A6B3HPK3-F1
#
_entry.id   AF-A0A6B3HPK3-F1
#
_cell.length_a   1.000
_cell.length_b   1.000
_cell.length_c   1.000
_cell.angle_alpha   90.00
_cell.angle_beta   90.00
_cell.angle_gamma   90.00
#
_symmetry.space_group_name_H-M   'P 1'
#
loop_
_entity.id
_entity.type
_entity.pdbx_description
1 polymer ?
#
loop_
_entity_poly.entity_id
_entity_poly.type
_entity_poly.pdbx_seq_one_letter_code
_entity_poly.pdbx_strand_id
1 'polypeptide(L)'
;RDLLTSCLSGGQLPAQEFPGQYTVQIVAANGSYCTAPNTTPVPAQPSDVDVAAGRKTDALHTTENKDGKDMRVYTRKLPVVGSGQANNQLAVSVARPLSEIDAPLSTLAWVLALVGGIGVVGAGA
;
A
#
# COMPACT_ATOMS: atom_id res chain seq x y z
N ARG A 1 -22.67 -4.51 -16.87
CA ARG A 1 -22.31 -3.40 -15.97
C ARG A 1 -20.91 -3.69 -15.47
N ASP A 2 -19.97 -2.78 -15.68
CA ASP A 2 -18.56 -2.99 -15.31
C ASP A 2 -18.43 -3.31 -13.82
N LEU A 3 -17.79 -4.43 -13.50
CA LEU A 3 -17.57 -4.87 -12.11
C LEU A 3 -16.82 -3.78 -11.31
N LEU A 4 -15.91 -3.08 -11.98
CA LEU A 4 -15.15 -1.94 -11.48
C LEU A 4 -16.05 -0.78 -11.04
N THR A 5 -17.02 -0.40 -11.88
CA THR A 5 -17.93 0.71 -11.57
C THR A 5 -18.88 0.36 -10.42
N SER A 6 -19.31 -0.91 -10.34
CA SER A 6 -20.10 -1.41 -9.21
C SER A 6 -19.31 -1.37 -7.91
N CYS A 7 -18.03 -1.74 -7.97
CA CYS A 7 -17.10 -1.71 -6.83
C CYS A 7 -16.92 -0.29 -6.28
N LEU A 8 -16.65 0.66 -7.18
CA LEU A 8 -16.49 2.08 -6.83
C LEU A 8 -17.78 2.73 -6.29
N SER A 9 -18.94 2.06 -6.48
CA SER A 9 -20.24 2.47 -5.94
C SER A 9 -20.61 1.76 -4.62
N GLY A 10 -19.68 1.02 -4.01
CA GLY A 10 -19.89 0.27 -2.76
C GLY A 10 -20.01 -1.26 -2.92
N GLY A 11 -19.72 -1.79 -4.12
CA GLY A 11 -19.58 -3.23 -4.35
C GLY A 11 -18.19 -3.76 -3.93
N GLN A 12 -18.00 -5.07 -3.99
CA GLN A 12 -16.74 -5.73 -3.65
C GLN A 12 -16.09 -6.33 -4.90
N LEU A 13 -14.75 -6.27 -5.01
CA LEU A 13 -14.02 -6.98 -6.06
C LEU A 13 -14.23 -8.50 -5.88
N PRO A 14 -14.21 -9.30 -6.96
CA PRO A 14 -14.12 -10.75 -6.82
C PRO A 14 -12.95 -11.07 -5.90
N ALA A 15 -13.18 -12.00 -4.96
CA ALA A 15 -12.23 -12.33 -3.91
C ALA A 15 -10.98 -12.99 -4.50
N GLN A 16 -10.02 -12.16 -4.91
CA GLN A 16 -8.67 -12.58 -5.14
C GLN A 16 -7.91 -12.39 -3.84
N GLU A 17 -7.61 -13.50 -3.18
CA GLU A 17 -6.77 -13.52 -1.99
C GLU A 17 -5.34 -13.23 -2.43
N PHE A 18 -4.76 -12.14 -1.92
CA PHE A 18 -3.37 -11.82 -2.16
C PHE A 18 -2.52 -12.46 -1.06
N PRO A 19 -1.48 -13.25 -1.38
CA PRO A 19 -0.62 -13.86 -0.38
C PRO A 19 0.17 -12.80 0.41
N GLY A 20 0.07 -12.83 1.74
CA GLY A 20 0.72 -11.89 2.67
C GLY A 20 -0.21 -10.77 3.16
N GLN A 21 0.29 -9.89 4.04
CA GLN A 21 -0.51 -8.79 4.65
C GLN A 21 -0.65 -7.59 3.70
N TYR A 22 -0.83 -7.82 2.41
CA TYR A 22 -0.97 -6.75 1.42
C TYR A 22 -2.42 -6.31 1.33
N THR A 23 -2.65 -5.01 1.28
CA THR A 23 -3.94 -4.44 0.89
C THR A 23 -3.85 -4.04 -0.57
N VAL A 24 -4.71 -4.61 -1.42
CA VAL A 24 -4.81 -4.20 -2.83
C VAL A 24 -6.13 -3.48 -3.02
N GLN A 25 -6.09 -2.32 -3.66
CA GLN A 25 -7.29 -1.55 -3.93
C GLN A 25 -7.17 -0.76 -5.23
N ILE A 26 -8.30 -0.53 -5.86
CA ILE A 26 -8.42 0.28 -7.08
C ILE A 26 -8.80 1.69 -6.67
N VAL A 27 -8.14 2.69 -7.25
CA VAL A 27 -8.38 4.11 -7.00
C VAL A 27 -8.85 4.77 -8.30
N ALA A 28 -9.90 5.56 -8.21
CA ALA A 28 -10.42 6.36 -9.31
C ALA A 28 -9.98 7.83 -9.19
N ALA A 29 -9.95 8.53 -10.33
CA ALA A 29 -9.57 9.96 -10.38
C ALA A 29 -10.50 10.91 -9.60
N ASN A 30 -11.66 10.43 -9.11
CA ASN A 30 -12.54 11.16 -8.21
C ASN A 30 -12.24 10.92 -6.71
N GLY A 31 -11.19 10.15 -6.39
CA GLY A 31 -10.82 9.79 -5.01
C GLY A 31 -11.59 8.61 -4.42
N SER A 32 -12.55 8.03 -5.14
CA SER A 32 -13.20 6.79 -4.72
C SER A 32 -12.22 5.63 -4.82
N TYR A 33 -12.30 4.68 -3.88
CA TYR A 33 -11.47 3.49 -3.88
C TYR A 33 -12.30 2.24 -3.60
N CYS A 34 -11.85 1.12 -4.15
CA CYS A 34 -12.43 -0.19 -3.88
C CYS A 34 -11.35 -1.17 -3.44
N THR A 35 -11.45 -1.63 -2.20
CA THR A 35 -10.47 -2.51 -1.56
C THR A 35 -10.82 -3.97 -1.78
N ALA A 36 -9.81 -4.80 -1.99
CA ALA A 36 -9.97 -6.26 -2.05
C ALA A 36 -10.56 -6.80 -0.73
N PRO A 37 -11.37 -7.86 -0.78
CA PRO A 37 -11.94 -8.44 0.42
C PRO A 37 -10.87 -8.95 1.39
N ASN A 38 -11.25 -9.06 2.68
CA ASN A 38 -10.39 -9.55 3.76
C ASN A 38 -9.14 -8.70 4.03
N THR A 39 -9.13 -7.43 3.61
CA THR A 39 -8.04 -6.48 3.90
C THR A 39 -8.58 -5.15 4.43
N THR A 40 -7.79 -4.44 5.24
CA THR A 40 -8.18 -3.13 5.79
C THR A 40 -7.98 -2.05 4.75
N PRO A 41 -9.01 -1.25 4.40
CA PRO A 41 -8.88 -0.19 3.41
C PRO A 41 -7.85 0.88 3.80
N VAL A 42 -7.15 1.42 2.79
CA VAL A 42 -6.27 2.56 2.94
C VAL A 42 -6.91 3.78 2.27
N PRO A 43 -7.05 4.93 2.94
CA PRO A 43 -7.57 6.14 2.30
C PRO A 43 -6.71 6.55 1.10
N ALA A 44 -7.34 6.85 -0.04
CA ALA A 44 -6.62 7.37 -1.20
C ALA A 44 -6.08 8.77 -0.92
N GLN A 45 -4.79 8.98 -1.18
CA GLN A 45 -4.14 10.28 -1.05
C GLN A 45 -4.19 11.06 -2.37
N PRO A 46 -3.98 12.39 -2.37
CA PRO A 46 -3.94 13.19 -3.59
C PRO A 46 -2.96 12.65 -4.65
N SER A 47 -1.83 12.07 -4.23
CA SER A 47 -0.87 11.43 -5.12
C SER A 47 -1.44 10.21 -5.86
N ASP A 48 -2.33 9.45 -5.23
CA ASP A 48 -2.98 8.28 -5.86
C ASP A 48 -4.01 8.74 -6.90
N VAL A 49 -4.73 9.81 -6.57
CA VAL A 49 -5.67 10.46 -7.48
C VAL A 49 -4.95 11.04 -8.68
N ASP A 50 -3.78 11.66 -8.51
CA ASP A 50 -2.94 12.12 -9.61
C ASP A 50 -2.55 10.97 -10.57
N VAL A 51 -2.20 9.80 -10.01
CA VAL A 51 -1.86 8.62 -10.81
C VAL A 51 -3.08 8.08 -11.55
N ALA A 52 -4.22 7.97 -10.85
CA ALA A 52 -5.48 7.56 -11.46
C ALA A 52 -5.89 8.52 -12.58
N ALA A 53 -5.75 9.84 -12.39
CA ALA A 53 -6.00 10.86 -13.40
C ALA A 53 -5.00 10.84 -14.57
N GLY A 54 -3.90 10.08 -14.47
CA GLY A 54 -2.84 10.06 -15.48
C GLY A 54 -1.93 11.28 -15.45
N ARG A 55 -1.96 12.08 -14.37
CA ARG A 55 -1.04 13.20 -14.14
C ARG A 55 0.33 12.73 -13.64
N LYS A 56 0.39 11.52 -13.06
CA LYS A 56 1.62 10.81 -12.67
C LYS A 56 1.57 9.37 -13.17
N THR A 57 2.74 8.80 -13.45
CA THR A 57 2.87 7.39 -13.85
C THR A 57 2.66 6.45 -12.66
N ASP A 58 3.23 6.85 -11.52
CA ASP A 58 3.16 6.13 -10.27
C ASP A 58 3.37 7.10 -9.08
N ALA A 59 3.07 6.60 -7.88
CA ALA A 59 3.29 7.29 -6.62
C ALA A 59 3.68 6.30 -5.52
N LEU A 60 4.62 6.69 -4.67
CA LEU A 60 5.02 5.96 -3.47
C LEU A 60 4.88 6.89 -2.27
N HIS A 61 4.14 6.48 -1.25
CA HIS A 61 3.95 7.27 -0.04
C HIS A 61 3.67 6.37 1.17
N THR A 62 3.58 6.98 2.34
CA THR A 62 3.21 6.32 3.60
C THR A 62 1.95 6.98 4.13
N THR A 63 0.98 6.16 4.55
CA THR A 63 -0.25 6.63 5.19
C THR A 63 -0.81 5.52 6.10
N GLU A 64 -1.64 5.89 7.05
CA GLU A 64 -2.34 4.92 7.89
C GLU A 64 -3.49 4.25 7.14
N ASN A 65 -3.72 2.97 7.41
CA ASN A 65 -4.96 2.30 7.04
C ASN A 65 -6.12 2.71 7.97
N LYS A 66 -7.35 2.24 7.69
CA LYS A 66 -8.51 2.53 8.56
C LYS A 66 -8.41 2.03 10.01
N ASP A 67 -7.47 1.13 10.31
CA ASP A 67 -7.19 0.63 11.66
C ASP A 67 -6.06 1.41 12.36
N GLY A 68 -5.52 2.46 11.72
CA GLY A 68 -4.42 3.28 12.26
C GLY A 68 -3.04 2.64 12.14
N LYS A 69 -2.85 1.63 11.28
CA LYS A 69 -1.53 1.04 11.03
C LYS A 69 -0.82 1.76 9.90
N ASP A 70 0.45 2.09 10.11
CA ASP A 70 1.30 2.66 9.07
C ASP A 70 1.51 1.69 7.90
N MET A 71 1.12 2.15 6.71
CA MET A 71 1.26 1.41 5.47
C MET A 71 2.13 2.17 4.49
N ARG A 72 3.05 1.45 3.84
CA ARG A 72 3.71 1.92 2.62
C ARG A 72 2.84 1.60 1.41
N VAL A 73 2.37 2.63 0.71
CA VAL A 73 1.46 2.52 -0.43
C VAL A 73 2.23 2.80 -1.72
N TYR A 74 2.12 1.89 -2.68
CA TYR A 74 2.57 2.08 -4.05
C TYR A 74 1.37 2.07 -5.00
N THR A 75 1.22 3.12 -5.79
CA THR A 75 0.12 3.31 -6.73
C THR A 75 0.67 3.41 -8.14
N ARG A 76 0.10 2.64 -9.06
CA ARG A 76 0.46 2.65 -10.48
C ARG A 76 -0.79 2.70 -11.34
N LYS A 77 -0.71 3.43 -12.44
CA LYS A 77 -1.79 3.48 -13.41
C LYS A 77 -2.04 2.11 -14.04
N LEU A 78 -3.31 1.73 -14.17
CA LEU A 78 -3.69 0.50 -14.87
C LEU A 78 -3.42 0.68 -16.37
N PRO A 79 -2.62 -0.19 -17.03
CA PRO A 79 -2.65 -0.27 -18.48
C PRO A 79 -4.06 -0.71 -18.90
N VAL A 80 -4.59 -0.14 -19.97
CA VAL A 80 -5.94 -0.47 -20.47
C VAL A 80 -5.98 -1.94 -20.88
N VAL A 81 -6.57 -2.81 -20.05
CA VAL A 81 -6.73 -4.24 -20.34
C VAL A 81 -8.20 -4.53 -20.67
N GLY A 82 -8.51 -4.63 -21.96
CA GLY A 82 -9.83 -5.06 -22.46
C GLY A 82 -10.68 -3.97 -23.11
N SER A 83 -11.52 -4.40 -24.06
CA SER A 83 -12.44 -3.60 -24.90
C SER A 83 -13.69 -3.09 -24.15
N GLY A 84 -13.53 -2.74 -22.87
CA GLY A 84 -14.55 -2.05 -22.08
C GLY A 84 -14.06 -0.66 -21.78
N GLN A 85 -14.85 0.36 -22.12
CA GLN A 85 -14.62 1.77 -21.79
C GLN A 85 -14.74 2.05 -20.28
N ALA A 86 -14.22 1.16 -19.43
CA ALA A 86 -14.04 1.35 -18.00
C ALA A 86 -12.90 2.34 -17.77
N ASN A 87 -13.18 3.59 -18.17
CA ASN A 87 -12.49 4.83 -17.85
C ASN A 87 -10.98 4.70 -17.59
N ASN A 88 -10.19 5.22 -18.53
CA ASN A 88 -8.72 5.37 -18.52
C ASN A 88 -8.15 6.21 -17.34
N GLN A 89 -8.94 6.37 -16.28
CA GLN A 89 -8.74 7.19 -15.10
C GLN A 89 -8.75 6.33 -13.81
N LEU A 90 -8.16 5.14 -13.89
CA LEU A 90 -8.06 4.18 -12.79
C LEU A 90 -6.59 3.86 -12.50
N ALA A 91 -6.28 3.64 -11.23
CA ALA A 91 -5.00 3.14 -10.76
C ALA A 91 -5.19 1.94 -9.82
N VAL A 92 -4.19 1.06 -9.77
CA VAL A 92 -4.08 0.07 -8.69
C VAL A 92 -3.12 0.61 -7.66
N SER A 93 -3.52 0.50 -6.40
CA SER A 93 -2.67 0.75 -5.25
C SER A 93 -2.49 -0.53 -4.45
N VAL A 94 -1.27 -0.75 -4.00
CA VAL A 94 -0.86 -1.87 -3.15
C VAL A 94 -0.20 -1.29 -1.91
N ALA A 95 -0.72 -1.66 -0.75
CA ALA A 95 -0.23 -1.17 0.54
C ALA A 95 0.31 -2.32 1.39
N ARG A 96 1.44 -2.08 2.05
CA ARG A 96 2.10 -3.02 2.97
C ARG A 96 2.32 -2.40 4.35
N PRO A 97 2.14 -3.15 5.46
CA PRO A 97 2.48 -2.66 6.79
C PRO A 97 3.98 -2.39 6.92
N LEU A 98 4.35 -1.25 7.49
CA LEU A 98 5.76 -0.96 7.81
C LEU A 98 6.29 -1.85 8.95
N SER A 99 5.40 -2.27 9.85
CA SER A 99 5.73 -3.12 11.01
C SER A 99 6.32 -4.50 10.64
N GLU A 100 6.20 -4.95 9.40
CA GLU A 100 6.90 -6.17 8.92
C GLU A 100 8.43 -6.01 8.93
N ILE A 101 8.92 -4.76 8.92
CA ILE A 101 10.35 -4.44 8.81
C ILE A 101 10.89 -3.91 10.14
N ASP A 102 10.07 -3.28 10.99
CA ASP A 102 10.55 -2.64 12.22
C ASP A 102 10.94 -3.64 13.33
N ALA A 103 10.25 -4.78 13.41
CA ALA A 103 10.52 -5.81 14.43
C ALA A 103 11.96 -6.38 14.37
N PRO A 104 12.51 -6.77 13.20
CA PRO A 104 13.91 -7.22 13.12
C PRO A 104 14.91 -6.09 13.36
N LEU A 105 14.66 -4.85 12.91
CA LEU A 105 15.61 -3.74 13.07
C LEU A 105 15.83 -3.35 14.54
N SER A 106 14.78 -3.33 15.36
CA SER A 106 14.91 -3.05 16.79
C SER A 106 15.76 -4.10 17.52
N THR A 107 15.59 -5.37 17.15
CA THR A 107 16.39 -6.48 17.71
C THR A 107 17.86 -6.36 17.33
N LEU A 108 18.15 -6.03 16.07
CA LEU A 108 19.52 -5.79 15.58
C LEU A 108 20.17 -4.60 16.29
N ALA A 109 19.43 -3.51 16.50
CA ALA A 109 19.94 -2.35 17.22
C ALA A 109 20.40 -2.71 18.64
N TRP A 110 19.62 -3.52 19.36
CA TRP A 110 20.00 -4.01 20.69
C TRP A 110 21.21 -4.94 20.66
N VAL A 111 21.27 -5.87 19.71
CA VAL A 111 22.42 -6.76 19.54
C VAL A 111 23.70 -5.96 19.25
N LEU A 112 23.62 -4.99 18.33
CA LEU A 112 24.75 -4.14 17.96
C LEU A 112 25.19 -3.22 19.12
N ALA A 113 24.24 -2.68 19.89
CA ALA A 113 24.56 -1.90 21.09
C ALA A 113 25.29 -2.73 22.15
N LEU A 114 24.84 -3.98 22.37
CA LEU A 114 25.47 -4.90 23.32
C LEU A 114 26.88 -5.30 22.86
N VAL A 115 27.04 -5.72 21.60
CA VAL A 115 28.34 -6.14 21.06
C VAL A 115 29.31 -4.96 20.97
N GLY A 116 28.85 -3.80 20.50
CA GLY A 116 29.64 -2.58 20.44
C GLY A 116 30.06 -2.09 21.83
N GLY A 117 29.15 -2.18 22.81
CA GLY A 117 29.45 -1.84 24.21
C GLY A 117 30.53 -2.74 24.82
N ILE A 118 30.44 -4.06 24.63
CA ILE A 118 31.47 -5.01 25.10
C ILE A 118 32.82 -4.74 24.42
N GLY A 119 32.83 -4.49 23.11
CA GLY A 119 34.05 -4.22 22.35
C GLY A 119 34.81 -2.99 22.86
N VAL A 120 34.11 -1.92 23.23
CA VAL A 120 34.74 -0.70 23.78
C VAL A 120 35.31 -0.93 25.19
N VAL A 121 34.60 -1.68 26.04
CA VAL A 121 35.07 -1.97 27.41
C VAL A 121 36.29 -2.88 27.41
N GLY A 122 36.36 -3.85 26.50
CA GLY A 122 37.51 -4.76 26.37
C GLY A 122 38.80 -4.11 25.82
N ALA A 123 38.68 -3.00 25.09
CA ALA A 123 39.83 -2.28 24.52
C ALA A 123 40.46 -1.23 25.47
N GLY A 124 39.81 -0.93 26.60
CA GLY A 124 40.24 0.07 27.58
C GLY A 124 40.87 -0.49 28.87
N ALA A 125 41.10 -1.79 28.95
CA ALA A 125 41.72 -2.48 30.09
C ALA A 125 43.17 -2.90 29.79
#